data_AF-A0A1R3GWK9-F1
#
_entry.id   AF-A0A1R3GWK9-F1
#
_cell.length_a   1.000
_cell.length_b   1.000
_cell.length_c   1.000
_cell.angle_alpha   90.00
_cell.angle_beta   90.00
_cell.angle_gamma   90.00
#
_symmetry.space_group_name_H-M   'P 1'
#
loop_
_entity.id
_entity.type
_entity.pdbx_description
1 polymer ?
#
loop_
_entity_poly.entity_id
_entity_poly.type
_entity_poly.pdbx_seq_one_letter_code
_entity_poly.pdbx_strand_id
1 'polypeptide(L)'
;MDISCCSKLESIIEPCGLDQSHKSSTKFVFPQVRYLRFDSLRKLKSFYPRMHITEWPSLKEFRVTKCNNVKIFALKNLNSQLEIPVDEQPLFWFSEDAFPCLEESYTDQDDAEEIFELAKYQESTIN
;
A
#
# COMPACT_ATOMS: atom_id res chain seq x y z
N MET A 1 3.66 4.81 -11.69
CA MET A 1 2.80 5.71 -10.91
C MET A 1 3.70 6.55 -10.03
N ASP A 2 3.69 7.85 -10.23
CA ASP A 2 4.57 8.80 -9.54
C ASP A 2 3.69 9.95 -9.05
N ILE A 3 3.64 10.18 -7.73
CA ILE A 3 2.87 11.25 -7.10
C ILE A 3 3.79 11.98 -6.14
N SER A 4 3.98 13.28 -6.38
CA SER A 4 4.89 14.10 -5.58
C SER A 4 4.29 15.46 -5.22
N CYS A 5 4.76 16.03 -4.11
CA CYS A 5 4.50 17.42 -3.68
C CYS A 5 3.01 17.81 -3.51
N CYS A 6 2.13 16.84 -3.30
CA CYS A 6 0.70 17.10 -3.11
C CYS A 6 0.37 17.29 -1.63
N SER A 7 0.41 18.53 -1.17
CA SER A 7 0.20 18.91 0.25
C SER A 7 -1.25 18.82 0.75
N LYS A 8 -2.21 18.60 -0.16
CA LYS A 8 -3.65 18.46 0.14
C LYS A 8 -4.21 17.07 -0.14
N LEU A 9 -3.41 16.17 -0.69
CA LEU A 9 -3.87 14.83 -1.06
C LEU A 9 -4.01 13.98 0.21
N GLU A 10 -5.24 13.53 0.50
CA GLU A 10 -5.53 12.64 1.63
C GLU A 10 -5.72 11.18 1.20
N SER A 11 -6.26 10.97 -0.01
CA SER A 11 -6.43 9.66 -0.62
C SER A 11 -6.06 9.67 -2.10
N ILE A 12 -5.52 8.56 -2.60
CA ILE A 12 -5.08 8.43 -4.01
C ILE A 12 -6.25 8.10 -4.93
N ILE A 13 -7.16 7.26 -4.45
CA ILE A 13 -8.39 6.88 -5.13
C ILE A 13 -9.57 7.34 -4.29
N GLU A 14 -10.47 8.09 -4.90
CA GLU A 14 -11.75 8.46 -4.29
C GLU A 14 -12.87 7.48 -4.75
N PRO A 15 -13.77 7.05 -3.85
CA PRO A 15 -14.91 6.24 -4.23
C PRO A 15 -15.88 7.03 -5.14
N CYS A 16 -16.13 6.53 -6.35
CA CYS A 16 -17.22 7.03 -7.18
C CYS A 16 -18.55 6.37 -6.78
N GLY A 17 -19.48 7.14 -6.18
CA GLY A 17 -20.86 6.72 -5.95
C GLY A 17 -21.26 6.46 -4.49
N LEU A 18 -22.58 6.34 -4.27
CA LEU A 18 -23.23 6.20 -2.95
C LEU A 18 -23.38 4.74 -2.47
N ASP A 19 -22.64 3.78 -3.06
CA ASP A 19 -22.76 2.38 -2.63
C ASP A 19 -22.08 2.18 -1.27
N GLN A 20 -22.89 2.34 -0.23
CA GLN A 20 -22.57 2.08 1.16
C GLN A 20 -22.73 0.59 1.53
N SER A 21 -23.08 -0.27 0.56
CA SER A 21 -23.66 -1.60 0.86
C SER A 21 -22.71 -2.79 0.85
N HIS A 22 -21.41 -2.66 0.58
CA HIS A 22 -20.55 -3.84 0.55
C HIS A 22 -19.40 -3.77 1.54
N LYS A 23 -19.54 -4.56 2.62
CA LYS A 23 -18.48 -5.02 3.52
C LYS A 23 -17.44 -5.92 2.81
N SER A 24 -17.34 -5.88 1.48
CA SER A 24 -16.35 -6.64 0.71
C SER A 24 -15.13 -5.77 0.45
N SER A 25 -13.94 -6.34 0.60
CA SER A 25 -12.70 -5.65 0.25
C SER A 25 -12.63 -5.40 -1.25
N THR A 26 -12.40 -4.15 -1.66
CA THR A 26 -12.20 -3.79 -3.07
C THR A 26 -10.82 -4.24 -3.54
N LYS A 27 -10.72 -4.92 -4.69
CA LYS A 27 -9.43 -5.34 -5.24
C LYS A 27 -9.01 -4.43 -6.40
N PHE A 28 -7.80 -3.88 -6.34
CA PHE A 28 -7.18 -3.10 -7.41
C PHE A 28 -5.98 -3.87 -7.96
N VAL A 29 -5.90 -4.00 -9.28
CA VAL A 29 -4.76 -4.65 -9.95
C VAL A 29 -4.14 -3.67 -10.91
N PHE A 30 -2.82 -3.46 -10.78
CA PHE A 30 -2.05 -2.54 -11.60
C PHE A 30 -1.00 -3.29 -12.40
N PRO A 31 -1.39 -3.96 -13.49
CA PRO A 31 -0.55 -4.97 -14.14
C PRO A 31 0.65 -4.41 -14.91
N GLN A 32 0.66 -3.11 -15.20
CA GLN A 32 1.70 -2.47 -16.01
C GLN A 32 2.56 -1.47 -15.23
N VAL A 33 2.23 -1.22 -13.95
CA VAL A 33 2.97 -0.25 -13.16
C VAL A 33 4.28 -0.88 -12.71
N ARG A 34 5.38 -0.37 -13.28
CA ARG A 34 6.75 -0.81 -12.96
C ARG A 34 7.42 -0.02 -11.85
N TYR A 35 7.03 1.23 -11.68
CA TYR A 35 7.60 2.15 -10.69
C TYR A 35 6.45 2.77 -9.91
N LEU A 36 6.46 2.64 -8.58
CA LEU A 36 5.49 3.26 -7.68
C LEU A 36 6.26 4.18 -6.73
N ARG A 37 6.12 5.49 -6.92
CA ARG A 37 6.91 6.51 -6.22
C ARG A 37 6.01 7.56 -5.59
N PHE A 38 6.12 7.73 -4.28
CA PHE A 38 5.44 8.78 -3.52
C PHE A 38 6.45 9.66 -2.83
N ASP A 39 6.38 10.98 -3.06
CA ASP A 39 7.27 11.94 -2.41
C ASP A 39 6.52 13.13 -1.82
N SER A 40 6.88 13.55 -0.61
CA SER A 40 6.40 14.78 0.02
C SER A 40 4.87 14.86 0.15
N LEU A 41 4.21 13.74 0.43
CA LEU A 41 2.75 13.64 0.56
C LEU A 41 2.32 13.74 2.03
N ARG A 42 2.55 14.90 2.64
CA ARG A 42 2.40 15.09 4.09
C ARG A 42 0.98 14.88 4.64
N LYS A 43 -0.07 15.00 3.82
CA LYS A 43 -1.46 14.81 4.27
C LYS A 43 -2.06 13.49 3.82
N LEU A 44 -1.29 12.66 3.11
CA LEU A 44 -1.77 11.37 2.65
C LEU A 44 -2.09 10.51 3.87
N LYS A 45 -3.24 9.84 3.84
CA LYS A 45 -3.73 8.96 4.91
C LYS A 45 -4.04 7.56 4.41
N SER A 46 -4.51 7.42 3.17
CA SER A 46 -4.88 6.11 2.61
C SER A 46 -4.68 6.06 1.09
N PHE A 47 -4.45 4.87 0.53
CA PHE A 47 -4.53 4.71 -0.93
C PHE A 47 -5.98 4.80 -1.40
N TYR A 48 -6.87 4.09 -0.71
CA TYR A 48 -8.31 4.11 -0.89
C TYR A 48 -8.99 4.12 0.48
N PRO A 49 -9.95 5.03 0.75
CA PRO A 49 -10.56 5.22 2.09
C PRO A 49 -11.31 4.01 2.66
N ARG A 50 -11.54 2.96 1.87
CA ARG A 50 -12.25 1.75 2.28
C ARG A 50 -11.30 0.56 2.26
N MET A 51 -11.69 -0.51 2.94
CA MET A 51 -10.93 -1.75 2.95
C MET A 51 -10.70 -2.25 1.51
N HIS A 52 -9.44 -2.44 1.15
CA HIS A 52 -9.04 -2.83 -0.19
C HIS A 52 -7.89 -3.83 -0.18
N ILE A 53 -7.50 -4.30 -1.35
CA ILE A 53 -6.29 -5.05 -1.62
C ILE A 53 -5.72 -4.50 -2.92
N THR A 54 -4.42 -4.24 -2.97
CA THR A 54 -3.73 -3.86 -4.21
C THR A 54 -2.75 -4.96 -4.64
N GLU A 55 -2.72 -5.25 -5.93
CA GLU A 55 -1.75 -6.15 -6.56
C GLU A 55 -0.97 -5.43 -7.66
N TRP A 56 0.34 -5.64 -7.69
CA TRP A 56 1.28 -4.94 -8.54
C TRP A 56 2.21 -5.92 -9.26
N PRO A 57 1.69 -6.76 -10.17
CA PRO A 57 2.40 -7.94 -10.69
C PRO A 57 3.58 -7.61 -11.63
N SER A 58 3.88 -6.34 -11.89
CA SER A 58 5.05 -5.92 -12.69
C SER A 58 5.86 -4.83 -12.02
N LEU A 59 5.62 -4.58 -10.72
CA LEU A 59 6.32 -3.54 -9.98
C LEU A 59 7.76 -3.96 -9.73
N LYS A 60 8.70 -3.12 -10.17
CA LYS A 60 10.15 -3.28 -9.99
C LYS A 60 10.70 -2.36 -8.90
N GLU A 61 10.17 -1.16 -8.80
CA GLU A 61 10.61 -0.17 -7.80
C GLU A 61 9.43 0.34 -6.97
N PHE A 62 9.58 0.29 -5.66
CA PHE A 62 8.69 0.93 -4.70
C PHE A 62 9.42 1.99 -3.88
N ARG A 63 8.98 3.24 -3.93
CA ARG A 63 9.61 4.35 -3.24
C ARG A 63 8.61 5.20 -2.48
N VAL A 64 8.85 5.46 -1.20
CA VAL A 64 8.07 6.41 -0.42
C VAL A 64 8.99 7.32 0.39
N THR A 65 8.90 8.63 0.18
CA THR A 65 9.77 9.60 0.85
C THR A 65 8.99 10.79 1.38
N LYS A 66 9.33 11.26 2.58
CA LYS A 66 8.73 12.45 3.22
C LYS A 66 7.20 12.35 3.35
N CYS A 67 6.69 11.15 3.59
CA CYS A 67 5.28 10.81 3.76
C CYS A 67 4.97 10.47 5.23
N ASN A 68 5.36 11.35 6.15
CA ASN A 68 5.51 11.05 7.59
C ASN A 68 4.22 10.73 8.36
N ASN A 69 3.05 10.73 7.72
CA ASN A 69 1.74 10.55 8.37
C ASN A 69 1.04 9.23 8.02
N VAL A 70 1.71 8.33 7.28
CA VAL A 70 1.14 7.03 6.90
C VAL A 70 2.07 5.90 7.28
N LYS A 71 1.52 4.91 8.00
CA LYS A 71 2.10 3.56 7.97
C LYS A 71 1.90 3.01 6.57
N ILE A 72 2.99 2.69 5.87
CA ILE A 72 2.87 2.34 4.44
C ILE A 72 2.23 0.96 4.26
N PHE A 73 2.45 0.03 5.19
CA PHE A 73 2.13 -1.38 4.99
C PHE A 73 1.41 -1.99 6.19
N ALA A 74 0.40 -2.82 5.91
CA ALA A 74 0.06 -3.94 6.79
C ALA A 74 -0.22 -5.17 5.92
N LEU A 75 0.45 -6.28 6.25
CA LEU A 75 0.20 -7.57 5.62
C LEU A 75 -1.23 -8.00 5.97
N LYS A 76 -2.06 -8.28 4.96
CA LYS A 76 -3.34 -8.91 5.20
C LYS A 76 -3.12 -10.40 5.40
N ASN A 77 -2.65 -10.81 6.59
CA ASN A 77 -2.78 -12.21 6.97
C ASN A 77 -4.29 -12.48 7.10
N LEU A 78 -4.84 -13.23 6.15
CA LEU A 78 -6.28 -13.33 5.86
C LEU A 78 -7.14 -13.95 6.98
N ASN A 79 -6.58 -14.18 8.17
CA ASN A 79 -7.27 -14.79 9.30
C ASN A 79 -7.66 -13.82 10.41
N SER A 80 -7.18 -12.58 10.40
CA SER A 80 -7.54 -11.62 11.43
C SER A 80 -8.32 -10.47 10.81
N GLN A 81 -9.64 -10.48 11.01
CA GLN A 81 -10.46 -9.28 11.02
C GLN A 81 -9.97 -8.41 12.20
N LEU A 82 -8.77 -7.84 12.09
CA LEU A 82 -8.34 -6.83 13.03
C LEU A 82 -9.19 -5.60 12.73
N GLU A 83 -10.04 -5.24 13.68
CA GLU A 83 -10.63 -3.92 13.77
C GLU A 83 -9.49 -2.91 14.00
N ILE A 84 -8.67 -2.68 12.97
CA ILE A 84 -7.68 -1.61 13.00
C ILE A 84 -8.50 -0.33 13.08
N PRO A 85 -8.27 0.53 14.09
CA PRO A 85 -8.89 1.85 14.15
C PRO A 85 -8.73 2.55 12.80
N VAL A 86 -9.76 3.24 12.31
CA VAL A 86 -9.73 3.94 11.01
C VAL A 86 -8.50 4.86 10.90
N ASP A 87 -8.07 5.40 12.03
CA ASP A 87 -6.95 6.32 12.16
C ASP A 87 -5.57 5.65 12.06
N GLU A 88 -5.50 4.31 12.04
CA GLU A 88 -4.25 3.53 11.95
C GLU A 88 -4.21 2.60 10.73
N GLN A 89 -5.09 2.81 9.73
CA GLN A 89 -5.08 1.98 8.53
C GLN A 89 -3.79 2.18 7.73
N PRO A 90 -3.19 1.09 7.22
CA PRO A 90 -2.02 1.19 6.36
C PRO A 90 -2.39 1.87 5.03
N LEU A 91 -1.40 2.49 4.40
CA LEU A 91 -1.56 3.07 3.07
C LEU A 91 -1.96 2.01 2.05
N PHE A 92 -1.33 0.83 2.12
CA PHE A 92 -1.63 -0.32 1.27
C PHE A 92 -1.97 -1.56 2.09
N TRP A 93 -3.02 -2.24 1.66
CA TRP A 93 -3.27 -3.62 2.00
C TRP A 93 -2.84 -4.49 0.83
N PHE A 94 -1.97 -5.46 1.09
CA PHE A 94 -1.43 -6.35 0.07
C PHE A 94 -1.62 -7.82 0.48
N SER A 95 -1.72 -8.68 -0.54
CA SER A 95 -1.65 -10.13 -0.38
C SER A 95 -0.18 -10.59 -0.33
N GLU A 96 0.03 -11.84 0.08
CA GLU A 96 1.33 -12.50 0.06
C GLU A 96 2.01 -12.45 -1.31
N ASP A 97 1.24 -12.37 -2.41
CA ASP A 97 1.75 -12.35 -3.79
C ASP A 97 1.69 -10.97 -4.47
N ALA A 98 1.58 -9.87 -3.70
CA ALA A 98 1.28 -8.58 -4.30
C ALA A 98 2.41 -7.94 -5.13
N PHE A 99 3.66 -8.38 -4.94
CA PHE A 99 4.86 -7.74 -5.51
C PHE A 99 5.87 -8.75 -6.11
N PRO A 100 5.46 -9.66 -7.02
CA PRO A 100 6.28 -10.78 -7.48
C PRO A 100 7.53 -10.38 -8.30
N CYS A 101 7.70 -9.10 -8.64
CA CYS A 101 8.79 -8.61 -9.47
C CYS A 101 9.56 -7.45 -8.82
N LEU A 102 9.36 -7.21 -7.51
CA LEU A 102 9.97 -6.07 -6.84
C LEU A 102 11.47 -6.30 -6.71
N GLU A 103 12.24 -5.40 -7.33
CA GLU A 103 13.71 -5.44 -7.36
C GLU A 103 14.29 -4.48 -6.32
N GLU A 104 13.67 -3.32 -6.14
CA GLU A 104 14.13 -2.28 -5.24
C GLU A 104 12.97 -1.68 -4.44
N SER A 105 13.21 -1.49 -3.14
CA SER A 105 12.35 -0.68 -2.29
C SER A 105 13.16 0.37 -1.54
N TYR A 106 12.60 1.56 -1.36
CA TYR A 106 13.20 2.62 -0.56
C TYR A 106 12.13 3.37 0.22
N THR A 107 12.37 3.55 1.52
CA THR A 107 11.59 4.44 2.35
C THR A 107 12.51 5.20 3.29
N ASP A 108 12.15 6.45 3.60
CA ASP A 108 12.82 7.27 4.62
C ASP A 108 12.11 7.20 5.98
N GLN A 109 11.12 6.32 6.12
CA GLN A 109 10.43 6.04 7.38
C GLN A 109 11.18 4.99 8.23
N ASP A 110 11.11 5.14 9.55
CA ASP A 110 11.77 4.23 10.52
C ASP A 110 11.25 2.78 10.46
N ASP A 111 10.08 2.56 9.87
CA ASP A 111 9.49 1.22 9.65
C ASP A 111 10.09 0.47 8.44
N ALA A 112 11.16 1.00 7.82
CA ALA A 112 11.83 0.41 6.66
C ALA A 112 12.22 -1.06 6.85
N GLU A 113 12.66 -1.44 8.05
CA GLU A 113 13.09 -2.80 8.34
C GLU A 113 11.93 -3.82 8.28
N GLU A 114 10.74 -3.44 8.74
CA GLU A 114 9.53 -4.28 8.67
C GLU A 114 9.11 -4.50 7.21
N ILE A 115 9.35 -3.52 6.35
CA ILE A 115 9.07 -3.57 4.90
C ILE A 115 9.99 -4.57 4.20
N PHE A 116 11.28 -4.55 4.52
CA PHE A 116 12.23 -5.51 3.96
C PHE A 116 12.00 -6.93 4.48
N GLU A 117 11.62 -7.10 5.74
CA GLU A 117 11.27 -8.43 6.29
C GLU A 117 10.00 -9.01 5.65
N LEU A 118 8.99 -8.18 5.36
CA LEU A 118 7.80 -8.62 4.63
C LEU A 118 8.09 -8.98 3.16
N ALA A 119 8.99 -8.24 2.49
CA ALA A 119 9.44 -8.59 1.14
C ALA A 119 10.25 -9.89 1.12
N LYS A 120 11.09 -10.14 2.12
CA LYS A 120 11.85 -11.41 2.28
C LYS A 120 10.97 -12.61 2.62
N TYR A 121 9.85 -12.40 3.32
CA TYR A 121 8.87 -13.46 3.54
C TYR A 121 8.36 -14.03 2.20
N GLN A 122 8.23 -13.20 1.17
CA GLN A 122 7.81 -13.64 -0.17
C GLN A 122 8.85 -14.54 -0.87
N GLU A 123 10.15 -14.36 -0.64
CA GLU A 123 11.19 -15.23 -1.18
C GLU A 123 11.24 -16.60 -0.47
N SER A 124 10.76 -16.67 0.78
CA SER A 124 10.87 -17.84 1.66
C SER A 124 9.83 -18.93 1.35
N THR A 125 8.64 -18.55 0.87
CA THR A 125 7.51 -19.48 0.64
C THR A 125 7.62 -20.25 -0.69
N ILE A 126 8.64 -19.97 -1.53
CA ILE A 126 8.83 -20.59 -2.85
C ILE A 126 9.80 -21.81 -2.82
N ASN A 127 10.40 -22.14 -1.67
CA ASN A 127 11.33 -23.28 -1.53
C ASN A 127 10.75 -24.50 -0.80
#